data_AF-A0A430GZJ8-F1
#
_entry.id   AF-A0A430GZJ8-F1
#
_cell.length_a   1.000
_cell.length_b   1.000
_cell.length_c   1.000
_cell.angle_alpha   90.00
_cell.angle_beta   90.00
_cell.angle_gamma   90.00
#
_symmetry.space_group_name_H-M   'P 1'
#
loop_
_entity.id
_entity.type
_entity.pdbx_description
1 polymer ?
#
loop_
_entity_poly.entity_id
_entity_poly.type
_entity_poly.pdbx_seq_one_letter_code
_entity_poly.pdbx_strand_id
1 'polypeptide(L)'
;MKKTIDLMAVAALLFAVGYPANAADKRYRIDSVKSIEVIEPSNGSVWENKDLLDCSDVVLTEDDVRYALRHIRRVTEKAFFSEKTERTGCSGGASVTFSNGKIIVIGVEPTGRINIFEADAKLEPTGAPESYYECDPCRTRKMILLQDAFDRADERRLKKLVGQGRVSSAEAELLLQKARSARKGP
;
A
#
# COMPACT_ATOMS: atom_id res chain seq x y z
N MET A 1 25.94 22.38 -61.48
CA MET A 1 24.73 21.53 -61.38
C MET A 1 24.34 21.41 -59.91
N LYS A 2 23.06 21.63 -59.61
CA LYS A 2 22.42 21.49 -58.30
C LYS A 2 22.73 20.13 -57.66
N LYS A 3 22.91 20.12 -56.33
CA LYS A 3 22.11 19.30 -55.42
C LYS A 3 22.30 19.79 -53.98
N THR A 4 21.34 20.61 -53.58
CA THR A 4 20.89 20.83 -52.21
C THR A 4 20.70 19.50 -51.48
N ILE A 5 21.31 19.37 -50.30
CA ILE A 5 20.82 18.48 -49.24
C ILE A 5 20.62 19.38 -48.02
N ASP A 6 19.35 19.70 -47.83
CA ASP A 6 18.79 20.29 -46.62
C ASP A 6 18.61 19.18 -45.56
N LEU A 7 18.22 19.56 -44.33
CA LEU A 7 17.78 18.72 -43.19
C LEU A 7 18.84 18.26 -42.18
N MET A 8 18.96 18.99 -41.05
CA MET A 8 18.15 18.74 -39.83
C MET A 8 18.84 19.34 -38.60
N ALA A 9 18.23 20.38 -38.04
CA ALA A 9 18.52 20.84 -36.69
C ALA A 9 18.00 19.78 -35.69
N VAL A 10 18.91 19.13 -34.96
CA VAL A 10 18.56 18.27 -33.83
C VAL A 10 18.40 19.15 -32.59
N ALA A 11 17.18 19.63 -32.36
CA ALA A 11 16.80 20.18 -31.07
C ALA A 11 16.61 19.02 -30.08
N ALA A 12 17.60 18.80 -29.20
CA ALA A 12 17.46 17.88 -28.08
C ALA A 12 16.45 18.48 -27.07
N LEU A 13 15.18 18.11 -27.19
CA LEU A 13 14.19 18.29 -26.14
C LEU A 13 14.55 17.36 -24.99
N LEU A 14 15.24 17.89 -23.99
CA LEU A 14 15.31 17.29 -22.66
C LEU A 14 13.88 17.28 -22.10
N PHE A 15 13.18 16.16 -22.25
CA PHE A 15 12.06 15.84 -21.39
C PHE A 15 12.62 15.65 -19.99
N ALA A 16 12.68 16.74 -19.21
CA ALA A 16 12.63 16.60 -17.77
C ALA A 16 11.31 15.89 -17.48
N VAL A 17 11.39 14.58 -17.23
CA VAL A 17 10.29 13.81 -16.67
C VAL A 17 10.12 14.35 -15.26
N GLY A 18 9.41 15.46 -15.14
CA GLY A 18 8.87 15.91 -13.88
C GLY A 18 7.92 14.81 -13.44
N TYR A 19 8.41 13.90 -12.58
CA TYR A 19 7.51 13.17 -11.71
C TYR A 19 6.62 14.22 -11.06
N PRO A 20 5.28 14.13 -11.12
CA PRO A 20 4.49 14.88 -10.19
C PRO A 20 4.96 14.40 -8.82
N ALA A 21 5.74 15.23 -8.14
CA ALA A 21 6.11 14.98 -6.76
C ALA A 21 4.80 14.73 -6.02
N ASN A 22 4.69 13.50 -5.50
CA ASN A 22 3.56 12.95 -4.74
C ASN A 22 2.84 14.06 -3.96
N ALA A 23 1.77 14.59 -4.55
CA ALA A 23 1.07 15.72 -3.95
C ALA A 23 0.17 15.17 -2.85
N ALA A 24 0.70 15.14 -1.63
CA ALA A 24 -0.06 14.92 -0.41
C ALA A 24 -1.34 15.77 -0.43
N ASP A 25 -2.45 15.20 0.04
CA ASP A 25 -3.71 15.93 0.09
C ASP A 25 -3.60 17.13 1.06
N LYS A 26 -3.78 18.34 0.53
CA LYS A 26 -3.66 19.59 1.30
C LYS A 26 -4.65 19.68 2.45
N ARG A 27 -5.72 18.86 2.47
CA ARG A 27 -6.67 18.80 3.58
C ARG A 27 -6.08 18.14 4.82
N TYR A 28 -5.06 17.28 4.66
CA TYR A 28 -4.47 16.45 5.71
C TYR A 28 -2.95 16.62 5.75
N ARG A 29 -2.50 17.87 5.98
CA ARG A 29 -1.07 18.16 5.93
C ARG A 29 -0.33 17.57 7.13
N ILE A 30 0.77 16.90 6.86
CA ILE A 30 1.60 16.24 7.88
C ILE A 30 2.17 17.23 8.92
N ASP A 31 2.45 18.47 8.52
CA ASP A 31 2.98 19.53 9.40
C ASP A 31 1.93 20.07 10.38
N SER A 32 0.64 19.82 10.12
CA SER A 32 -0.45 20.14 11.04
C SER A 32 -0.82 19.00 11.99
N VAL A 33 -0.17 17.84 11.91
CA VAL A 33 -0.49 16.69 12.78
C VAL A 33 -0.04 16.98 14.21
N LYS A 34 -1.00 16.96 15.14
CA LYS A 34 -0.78 17.11 16.58
C LYS A 34 -0.53 15.77 17.27
N SER A 35 -1.34 14.76 16.95
CA SER A 35 -1.20 13.41 17.49
C SER A 35 -1.71 12.36 16.50
N ILE A 36 -1.17 11.15 16.63
CA ILE A 36 -1.62 9.95 15.93
C ILE A 36 -1.84 8.88 17.00
N GLU A 37 -2.95 8.17 16.92
CA GLU A 37 -3.24 7.04 17.79
C GLU A 37 -3.62 5.84 16.91
N VAL A 38 -2.90 4.73 17.06
CA VAL A 38 -3.27 3.48 16.37
C VAL A 38 -4.41 2.84 17.17
N ILE A 39 -5.60 2.85 16.58
CA ILE A 39 -6.85 2.38 17.23
C ILE A 39 -7.16 0.92 16.90
N GLU A 40 -6.77 0.46 15.70
CA GLU A 40 -6.92 -0.92 15.29
C GLU A 40 -5.57 -1.44 14.76
N PRO A 41 -4.89 -2.36 15.46
CA PRO A 41 -3.85 -3.15 14.82
C PRO A 41 -4.47 -3.92 13.66
N SER A 42 -3.68 -4.27 12.64
CA SER A 42 -4.30 -4.78 11.41
C SER A 42 -5.15 -6.03 11.65
N ASN A 43 -6.39 -5.97 11.18
CA ASN A 43 -7.37 -7.04 11.32
C ASN A 43 -7.74 -7.63 9.94
N GLY A 44 -8.27 -8.85 9.99
CA GLY A 44 -8.78 -9.54 8.81
C GLY A 44 -10.19 -9.11 8.46
N SER A 45 -10.45 -8.93 7.18
CA SER A 45 -11.80 -8.83 6.61
C SER A 45 -12.26 -10.16 6.01
N VAL A 46 -13.47 -10.23 5.48
CA VAL A 46 -13.97 -11.40 4.70
C VAL A 46 -13.11 -11.71 3.46
N TRP A 47 -12.21 -10.80 3.08
CA TRP A 47 -11.28 -10.95 1.98
C TRP A 47 -9.89 -11.42 2.43
N GLU A 48 -9.65 -11.62 3.73
CA GLU A 48 -8.39 -12.14 4.24
C GLU A 48 -8.13 -13.54 3.68
N ASN A 49 -6.91 -13.75 3.17
CA ASN A 49 -6.43 -15.07 2.80
C ASN A 49 -5.15 -15.40 3.60
N LYS A 50 -5.28 -16.21 4.65
CA LYS A 50 -4.16 -16.61 5.53
C LYS A 50 -3.11 -17.50 4.85
N ASP A 51 -3.45 -18.10 3.70
CA ASP A 51 -2.50 -18.80 2.84
C ASP A 51 -1.66 -17.81 2.00
N LEU A 52 -2.06 -16.54 1.93
CA LEU A 52 -1.31 -15.44 1.30
C LEU A 52 -0.61 -14.55 2.33
N LEU A 53 -1.34 -14.05 3.33
CA LEU A 53 -0.83 -13.16 4.38
C LEU A 53 -1.73 -13.27 5.61
N ASP A 54 -1.14 -13.48 6.78
CA ASP A 54 -1.88 -13.43 8.06
C ASP A 54 -1.91 -11.98 8.53
N CYS A 55 -3.09 -11.41 8.78
CA CYS A 55 -3.18 -10.01 9.16
C CYS A 55 -2.51 -9.69 10.51
N SER A 56 -2.26 -10.69 11.36
CA SER A 56 -1.47 -10.53 12.59
C SER A 56 0.01 -10.23 12.33
N ASP A 57 0.53 -10.58 11.15
CA ASP A 57 1.89 -10.21 10.71
C ASP A 57 1.95 -8.75 10.22
N VAL A 58 0.81 -8.10 10.01
CA VAL A 58 0.72 -6.72 9.56
C VAL A 58 0.57 -5.81 10.77
N VAL A 59 1.58 -4.96 10.97
CA VAL A 59 1.54 -3.94 12.04
C VAL A 59 1.48 -2.56 11.41
N LEU A 60 0.46 -1.80 11.76
CA LEU A 60 0.38 -0.37 11.49
C LEU A 60 1.10 0.38 12.62
N THR A 61 2.03 1.24 12.24
CA THR A 61 2.76 2.12 13.17
C THR A 61 2.42 3.58 12.91
N GLU A 62 2.68 4.46 13.86
CA GLU A 62 2.56 5.91 13.64
C GLU A 62 3.40 6.38 12.44
N ASP A 63 4.59 5.81 12.25
CA ASP A 63 5.47 6.15 11.13
C ASP A 63 4.88 5.78 9.78
N ASP A 64 4.10 4.70 9.71
CA ASP A 64 3.37 4.34 8.50
C ASP A 64 2.27 5.36 8.20
N VAL A 65 1.54 5.80 9.22
CA VAL A 65 0.49 6.82 9.09
C VAL A 65 1.10 8.16 8.65
N ARG A 66 2.21 8.59 9.25
CA ARG A 66 2.94 9.81 8.84
C ARG A 66 3.43 9.71 7.40
N TYR A 67 3.95 8.55 7.04
CA TYR A 67 4.45 8.30 5.69
C TYR A 67 3.32 8.28 4.66
N ALA A 68 2.18 7.69 5.00
CA ALA A 68 0.96 7.74 4.20
C ALA A 68 0.49 9.19 3.97
N LEU A 69 0.28 9.98 5.03
CA LEU A 69 -0.15 11.38 4.90
C LEU A 69 0.78 12.23 4.01
N ARG A 70 2.08 11.89 3.98
CA ARG A 70 3.06 12.57 3.13
C ARG A 70 2.95 12.21 1.64
N HIS A 71 2.41 11.04 1.30
CA HIS A 71 2.47 10.51 -0.07
C HIS A 71 1.12 10.09 -0.66
N ILE A 72 0.04 10.17 0.11
CA ILE A 72 -1.30 9.81 -0.37
C ILE A 72 -1.70 10.63 -1.59
N ARG A 73 -2.30 9.94 -2.56
CA ARG A 73 -2.86 10.51 -3.78
C ARG A 73 -4.34 10.14 -3.84
N ARG A 74 -5.21 11.14 -3.99
CA ARG A 74 -6.65 10.89 -4.05
C ARG A 74 -7.02 10.10 -5.30
N VAL A 75 -7.92 9.14 -5.13
CA VAL A 75 -8.52 8.35 -6.22
C VAL A 75 -10.04 8.37 -6.14
N THR A 76 -10.69 7.92 -7.20
CA THR A 76 -12.15 7.75 -7.19
C THR A 76 -12.52 6.48 -6.43
N GLU A 77 -13.70 6.48 -5.83
CA GLU A 77 -14.27 5.29 -5.19
C GLU A 77 -14.31 4.08 -6.13
N LYS A 78 -14.73 4.29 -7.38
CA LYS A 78 -14.75 3.23 -8.40
C LYS A 78 -13.37 2.63 -8.67
N ALA A 79 -12.31 3.45 -8.67
CA ALA A 79 -10.95 2.95 -8.83
C ALA A 79 -10.51 2.16 -7.59
N PHE A 80 -10.83 2.69 -6.40
CA PHE A 80 -10.54 2.04 -5.13
C PHE A 80 -11.20 0.66 -5.00
N PHE A 81 -12.47 0.52 -5.41
CA PHE A 81 -13.21 -0.75 -5.36
C PHE A 81 -13.13 -1.59 -6.63
N SER A 82 -12.23 -1.28 -7.57
CA SER A 82 -12.09 -2.09 -8.79
C SER A 82 -11.65 -3.52 -8.46
N GLU A 83 -12.22 -4.50 -9.16
CA GLU A 83 -11.81 -5.92 -9.10
C GLU A 83 -10.36 -6.15 -9.52
N LYS A 84 -9.78 -5.21 -10.27
CA LYS A 84 -8.38 -5.27 -10.72
C LYS A 84 -7.38 -4.82 -9.65
N THR A 85 -7.86 -4.23 -8.56
CA THR A 85 -6.99 -3.69 -7.52
C THR A 85 -6.64 -4.78 -6.53
N GLU A 86 -5.34 -5.02 -6.29
CA GLU A 86 -4.88 -5.98 -5.30
C GLU A 86 -5.37 -5.62 -3.90
N ARG A 87 -5.88 -6.61 -3.16
CA ARG A 87 -6.32 -6.49 -1.77
C ARG A 87 -5.76 -7.67 -0.99
N THR A 88 -5.23 -7.39 0.19
CA THR A 88 -4.82 -8.44 1.13
C THR A 88 -5.96 -8.86 2.06
N GLY A 89 -6.97 -7.99 2.18
CA GLY A 89 -8.00 -8.12 3.20
C GLY A 89 -7.51 -7.75 4.60
N CYS A 90 -6.27 -7.28 4.74
CA CYS A 90 -5.67 -6.79 5.98
C CYS A 90 -5.60 -5.25 5.97
N SER A 91 -6.15 -4.61 6.99
CA SER A 91 -6.09 -3.15 7.16
C SER A 91 -5.87 -2.81 8.62
N GLY A 92 -5.03 -1.81 8.91
CA GLY A 92 -4.92 -1.18 10.23
C GLY A 92 -5.61 0.18 10.24
N GLY A 93 -6.08 0.60 11.41
CA GLY A 93 -6.76 1.88 11.63
C GLY A 93 -6.01 2.79 12.59
N ALA A 94 -5.96 4.08 12.28
CA ALA A 94 -5.46 5.11 13.19
C ALA A 94 -6.38 6.33 13.22
N SER A 95 -6.44 7.01 14.36
CA SER A 95 -6.97 8.36 14.45
C SER A 95 -5.82 9.37 14.30
N VAL A 96 -6.09 10.49 13.63
CA VAL A 96 -5.13 11.59 13.48
C VAL A 96 -5.81 12.88 13.88
N THR A 97 -5.25 13.53 14.90
CA THR A 97 -5.71 14.85 15.34
C THR A 97 -4.79 15.92 14.79
N PHE A 98 -5.37 16.93 14.15
CA PHE A 98 -4.65 18.08 13.61
C PHE A 98 -4.66 19.27 14.59
N SER A 99 -3.74 20.21 14.40
CA SER A 99 -3.58 21.40 15.25
C SER A 99 -4.79 22.31 15.28
N ASN A 100 -5.62 22.29 14.23
CA ASN A 100 -6.89 23.02 14.17
C ASN A 100 -8.08 22.28 14.82
N GLY A 101 -7.84 21.15 15.49
CA GLY A 101 -8.86 20.33 16.13
C GLY A 101 -9.61 19.38 15.20
N LYS A 102 -9.32 19.38 13.89
CA LYS A 102 -9.86 18.36 12.97
C LYS A 102 -9.35 16.98 13.37
N ILE A 103 -10.24 15.98 13.33
CA ILE A 103 -9.92 14.58 13.52
C ILE A 103 -10.28 13.81 12.25
N ILE A 104 -9.41 12.89 11.84
CA ILE A 104 -9.71 11.89 10.83
C ILE A 104 -9.44 10.51 11.37
N VAL A 105 -10.14 9.52 10.83
CA VAL A 105 -9.78 8.11 10.94
C VAL A 105 -9.25 7.68 9.58
N ILE A 106 -8.08 7.02 9.59
CA ILE A 106 -7.39 6.55 8.40
C ILE A 106 -7.24 5.02 8.48
N GLY A 107 -7.73 4.33 7.47
CA GLY A 107 -7.46 2.91 7.22
C GLY A 107 -6.31 2.76 6.23
N VAL A 108 -5.34 1.90 6.54
CA VAL A 108 -4.16 1.67 5.70
C VAL A 108 -3.99 0.17 5.44
N GLU A 109 -4.12 -0.22 4.17
CA GLU A 109 -3.81 -1.57 3.70
C GLU A 109 -2.32 -1.67 3.29
N PRO A 110 -1.67 -2.84 3.44
CA PRO A 110 -0.30 -3.06 2.97
C PRO A 110 -0.06 -2.81 1.48
N THR A 111 -1.12 -2.89 0.67
CA THR A 111 -1.08 -2.62 -0.76
C THR A 111 -1.01 -1.12 -1.09
N GLY A 112 -1.00 -0.24 -0.08
CA GLY A 112 -0.99 1.21 -0.25
C GLY A 112 -2.39 1.80 -0.48
N ARG A 113 -3.45 0.99 -0.42
CA ARG A 113 -4.83 1.45 -0.42
C ARG A 113 -5.15 2.10 0.91
N ILE A 114 -5.72 3.29 0.86
CA ILE A 114 -6.03 4.08 2.04
C ILE A 114 -7.43 4.67 1.92
N ASN A 115 -8.20 4.60 3.01
CA ASN A 115 -9.49 5.24 3.15
C ASN A 115 -9.46 6.19 4.35
N ILE A 116 -10.13 7.35 4.23
CA ILE A 116 -10.16 8.37 5.26
C ILE A 116 -11.58 8.92 5.40
N PHE A 117 -12.09 8.98 6.62
CA PHE A 117 -13.27 9.77 6.95
C PHE A 117 -12.95 10.81 8.03
N GLU A 118 -13.65 11.93 8.00
CA GLU A 118 -13.58 12.94 9.07
C GLU A 118 -14.43 12.47 10.25
N ALA A 119 -13.88 12.59 11.45
CA ALA A 119 -14.49 12.06 12.66
C ALA A 119 -14.64 13.14 13.75
N ASP A 120 -15.57 12.92 14.66
CA ASP A 120 -15.72 13.74 15.86
C ASP A 120 -14.76 13.28 16.98
N ALA A 121 -14.88 13.89 18.17
CA ALA A 121 -14.05 13.54 19.32
C ALA A 121 -14.29 12.13 19.88
N LYS A 122 -15.39 11.47 19.47
CA LYS A 122 -15.71 10.08 19.80
C LYS A 122 -15.27 9.11 18.69
N LEU A 123 -14.57 9.62 17.67
CA LEU A 123 -14.17 8.91 16.45
C LEU A 123 -15.35 8.45 15.59
N GLU A 124 -16.52 9.08 15.75
CA GLU A 124 -17.70 8.82 14.92
C GLU A 124 -17.66 9.68 13.64
N PRO A 125 -18.10 9.17 12.48
CA PRO A 125 -18.11 9.94 11.24
C PRO A 125 -18.94 11.23 11.36
N THR A 126 -18.40 12.36 10.90
CA THR A 126 -19.09 13.67 10.95
C THR A 126 -20.16 13.86 9.87
N GLY A 127 -20.45 12.82 9.08
CA GLY A 127 -21.36 12.86 7.93
C GLY A 127 -20.71 13.29 6.61
N ALA A 128 -19.44 13.72 6.63
CA ALA A 128 -18.67 13.91 5.40
C ALA A 128 -18.41 12.55 4.72
N PRO A 129 -18.55 12.45 3.38
CA PRO A 129 -18.24 11.21 2.66
C PRO A 129 -16.80 10.76 2.86
N GLU A 130 -16.62 9.45 2.94
CA GLU A 130 -15.30 8.83 2.92
C GLU A 130 -14.52 9.22 1.66
N SER A 131 -13.21 9.39 1.82
CA SER A 131 -12.30 9.69 0.74
C SER A 131 -11.29 8.55 0.56
N TYR A 132 -10.98 8.23 -0.69
CA TYR A 132 -10.12 7.11 -1.05
C TYR A 132 -8.82 7.58 -1.66
N TYR A 133 -7.74 6.86 -1.36
CA TYR A 133 -6.38 7.20 -1.74
C TYR A 133 -5.56 5.96 -2.09
N GLU A 134 -4.50 6.21 -2.84
CA GLU A 134 -3.41 5.28 -3.07
C GLU A 134 -2.10 5.90 -2.57
N CYS A 135 -1.17 5.06 -2.15
CA CYS A 135 0.18 5.42 -1.79
C CYS A 135 1.17 4.34 -2.26
N ASP A 136 1.65 4.46 -3.50
CA ASP A 136 2.64 3.53 -4.06
C ASP A 136 3.91 3.43 -3.20
N PRO A 137 4.49 4.54 -2.66
CA PRO A 137 5.63 4.43 -1.77
C PRO A 137 5.32 3.63 -0.49
N CYS A 138 4.09 3.72 0.03
CA CYS A 138 3.66 2.94 1.19
C CYS A 138 3.60 1.46 0.85
N ARG A 139 3.06 1.11 -0.32
CA ARG A 139 3.04 -0.27 -0.83
C ARG A 139 4.45 -0.83 -0.88
N THR A 140 5.37 -0.15 -1.56
CA THR A 140 6.76 -0.62 -1.67
C THR A 140 7.40 -0.81 -0.30
N ARG A 141 7.31 0.20 0.58
CA ARG A 141 7.89 0.13 1.94
C ARG A 141 7.30 -1.03 2.75
N LYS A 142 5.97 -1.17 2.77
CA LYS A 142 5.30 -2.18 3.60
C LYS A 142 5.50 -3.59 3.05
N MET A 143 5.48 -3.78 1.73
CA MET A 143 5.74 -5.08 1.11
C MET A 143 7.17 -5.59 1.39
N ILE A 144 8.16 -4.71 1.52
CA ILE A 144 9.51 -5.10 1.96
C ILE A 144 9.48 -5.61 3.40
N LEU A 145 8.80 -4.91 4.31
CA LEU A 145 8.70 -5.31 5.72
C LEU A 145 7.93 -6.62 5.92
N LEU A 146 7.03 -6.95 5.00
CA LEU A 146 6.21 -8.17 5.05
C LEU A 146 6.84 -9.37 4.33
N GLN A 147 8.04 -9.26 3.75
CA GLN A 147 8.69 -10.37 3.03
C GLN A 147 8.77 -11.64 3.89
N ASP A 148 9.20 -11.53 5.15
CA ASP A 148 9.29 -12.66 6.07
C ASP A 148 7.91 -13.27 6.37
N ALA A 149 6.85 -12.44 6.42
CA ALA A 149 5.49 -12.91 6.63
C ALA A 149 4.98 -13.72 5.43
N PHE A 150 5.23 -13.22 4.21
CA PHE A 150 4.90 -13.94 2.97
C PHE A 150 5.68 -15.26 2.87
N ASP A 151 6.94 -15.28 3.28
CA ASP A 151 7.75 -16.50 3.30
C ASP A 151 7.20 -17.54 4.27
N ARG A 152 6.80 -17.12 5.48
CA ARG A 152 6.13 -18.02 6.44
C ARG A 152 4.79 -18.53 5.91
N ALA A 153 4.02 -17.69 5.21
CA ALA A 153 2.77 -18.09 4.59
C ALA A 153 2.99 -19.16 3.51
N ASP A 154 3.99 -18.99 2.64
CA ASP A 154 4.38 -20.00 1.65
C ASP A 154 4.81 -21.30 2.30
N GLU A 155 5.62 -21.25 3.35
CA GLU A 155 6.03 -22.45 4.09
C GLU A 155 4.83 -23.23 4.63
N ARG A 156 3.87 -22.53 5.26
CA ARG A 156 2.63 -23.16 5.77
C ARG A 156 1.83 -23.80 4.63
N ARG A 157 1.63 -23.06 3.54
CA ARG A 157 0.89 -23.53 2.36
C ARG A 157 1.54 -24.77 1.74
N LEU A 158 2.86 -24.76 1.56
CA LEU A 158 3.60 -25.86 0.97
C LEU A 158 3.62 -27.09 1.90
N LYS A 159 3.81 -26.91 3.21
CA LYS A 159 3.70 -28.00 4.19
C LYS A 159 2.32 -28.67 4.15
N LYS A 160 1.25 -27.90 3.99
CA LYS A 160 -0.12 -28.42 3.82
C LYS A 160 -0.24 -29.24 2.54
N LEU A 161 0.33 -28.80 1.42
CA LEU A 161 0.31 -29.56 0.16
C LEU A 161 1.10 -30.87 0.25
N VAL A 162 2.23 -30.89 0.95
CA VAL A 162 3.01 -32.12 1.23
C VAL A 162 2.19 -33.09 2.08
N GLY A 163 1.56 -32.61 3.15
CA GLY A 163 0.69 -33.44 4.00
C GLY A 163 -0.54 -34.01 3.27
N GLN A 164 -0.97 -33.34 2.19
CA GLN A 164 -2.05 -33.80 1.31
C GLN A 164 -1.56 -34.73 0.19
N GLY A 165 -0.25 -35.00 0.09
CA GLY A 165 0.34 -35.80 -0.99
C GLY A 165 0.27 -35.14 -2.37
N ARG A 166 0.01 -33.83 -2.44
CA ARG A 166 -0.13 -33.09 -3.71
C ARG A 166 1.20 -32.70 -4.33
N VAL A 167 2.25 -32.60 -3.51
CA VAL A 167 3.64 -32.34 -3.89
C VAL A 167 4.57 -33.14 -2.98
N SER A 168 5.78 -33.42 -3.46
CA SER A 168 6.83 -34.00 -2.61
C SER A 168 7.50 -32.94 -1.73
N SER A 169 8.18 -33.34 -0.65
CA SER A 169 8.95 -32.41 0.18
C SER A 169 10.05 -31.68 -0.61
N ALA A 170 10.75 -32.39 -1.50
CA ALA A 170 11.80 -31.81 -2.35
C ALA A 170 11.23 -30.77 -3.34
N GLU A 171 10.06 -31.05 -3.92
CA GLU A 171 9.37 -30.10 -4.79
C GLU A 171 8.90 -28.86 -4.02
N ALA A 172 8.37 -29.04 -2.81
CA ALA A 172 7.97 -27.94 -1.94
C ALA A 172 9.15 -27.00 -1.61
N GLU A 173 10.32 -27.55 -1.29
CA GLU A 173 11.53 -26.75 -1.04
C GLU A 173 11.94 -25.93 -2.26
N LEU A 174 11.92 -26.53 -3.46
CA LEU A 174 12.23 -25.83 -4.71
C LEU A 174 11.25 -24.69 -4.99
N LEU A 175 9.96 -24.91 -4.77
CA LEU A 175 8.92 -23.89 -4.95
C LEU A 175 9.11 -22.73 -3.96
N LEU A 176 9.44 -23.02 -2.70
CA LEU A 176 9.73 -22.00 -1.69
C LEU A 176 10.95 -21.15 -2.07
N GLN A 177 12.04 -21.78 -2.50
CA GLN A 177 13.25 -21.06 -2.94
C GLN A 177 12.96 -20.17 -4.14
N LYS A 178 12.17 -20.65 -5.11
CA LYS A 178 11.73 -19.84 -6.26
C LYS A 178 10.90 -18.64 -5.83
N ALA A 179 9.93 -18.82 -4.93
CA ALA A 179 9.09 -17.73 -4.43
C ALA A 179 9.92 -16.64 -3.71
N ARG A 180 10.84 -17.06 -2.84
CA ARG A 180 11.79 -16.18 -2.16
C ARG A 180 12.65 -15.37 -3.12
N SER A 181 13.20 -16.05 -4.12
CA SER A 181 14.08 -15.42 -5.11
C SER A 181 13.30 -14.40 -5.96
N ALA A 182 12.07 -14.72 -6.36
CA ALA A 182 11.23 -13.81 -7.12
C ALA A 182 10.88 -12.51 -6.36
N ARG A 183 10.72 -12.58 -5.02
CA ARG A 183 10.41 -11.40 -4.19
C ARG A 183 11.59 -10.48 -3.92
N LYS A 184 12.81 -11.01 -3.89
CA LYS A 184 14.02 -10.21 -3.67
C LYS A 184 14.37 -9.31 -4.86
N GLY A 185 13.75 -9.56 -6.03
CA GLY A 185 14.08 -8.88 -7.27
C GLY A 185 15.37 -9.41 -7.90
N PRO A 186 15.72 -8.97 -9.12
CA PRO A 186 17.02 -9.22 -9.73
C PRO A 186 18.17 -8.55 -8.96
#